data_AF-A0A453MN77-F1
#
_entry.id   AF-A0A453MN77-F1
#
_cell.length_a   1.000
_cell.length_b   1.000
_cell.length_c   1.000
_cell.angle_alpha   90.00
_cell.angle_beta   90.00
_cell.angle_gamma   90.00
#
_symmetry.space_group_name_H-M   'P 1'
#
loop_
_entity.id
_entity.type
_entity.pdbx_description
1 polymer ?
#
loop_
_entity_poly.entity_id
_entity_poly.type
_entity_poly.pdbx_seq_one_letter_code
_entity_poly.pdbx_strand_id
1 'polypeptide(L)'
;MATSSSQFLFRMLLPVLLVVILASAAEGQRPGCREKCGNITIPFPFGIGLRCFREGFEVLCNHSRAFLAGNRTRKGDSEGKLAWSWSLMELASISVATSDARAYAAVSYRCSMSENTSSSLSLRMDFAMSSKRNVLQGVGWIVDAQLSYEPYFSAAADGFPCSVPESNYLDRPAGTNGSCVAPFPPDNGPNEIISLSVQGNDKNRWWETYPCSYGMLVEESVYSFSTPDIRGNMTLLERYPQGTPFILDFAAGNTNSCPDEGRLPSDYACVSGNSSCANATTRTRDFPTTRTTITRGYVCKCWEHYDGNPYIPNGCQCTYILHIYNPIYTSNCH
;
A
#
# COMPACT_ATOMS: atom_id res chain seq x y z
N MET A 1 -26.51 31.80 59.92
CA MET A 1 -25.58 31.30 58.89
C MET A 1 -26.19 30.07 58.26
N ALA A 2 -26.23 30.09 56.93
CA ALA A 2 -26.82 29.11 56.05
C ALA A 2 -26.08 27.77 56.06
N THR A 3 -26.80 26.68 55.80
CA THR A 3 -26.38 25.63 54.85
C THR A 3 -27.61 24.84 54.37
N SER A 4 -27.96 25.09 53.11
CA SER A 4 -28.75 24.20 52.26
C SER A 4 -27.79 23.33 51.45
N SER A 5 -28.29 22.17 50.98
CA SER A 5 -28.12 21.63 49.62
C SER A 5 -27.47 20.24 49.48
N SER A 6 -28.35 19.28 49.16
CA SER A 6 -28.33 18.48 47.93
C SER A 6 -27.06 17.67 47.62
N GLN A 7 -27.05 16.38 47.99
CA GLN A 7 -26.28 15.35 47.29
C GLN A 7 -26.99 13.98 47.34
N PHE A 8 -27.91 13.72 46.41
CA PHE A 8 -28.36 12.34 46.09
C PHE A 8 -28.78 12.27 44.61
N LEU A 9 -27.83 12.53 43.70
CA LEU A 9 -27.97 12.20 42.27
C LEU A 9 -26.63 11.67 41.75
N PHE A 10 -26.18 10.55 42.29
CA PHE A 10 -25.12 9.75 41.66
C PHE A 10 -25.78 8.82 40.63
N ARG A 11 -26.14 9.39 39.47
CA ARG A 11 -26.52 8.59 38.30
C ARG A 11 -25.27 7.81 37.85
N MET A 12 -25.34 6.50 37.99
CA MET A 12 -24.42 5.53 37.41
C MET A 12 -24.38 5.70 35.88
N LEU A 13 -23.41 6.47 35.39
CA LEU A 13 -23.01 6.46 33.98
C LEU A 13 -22.15 5.20 33.77
N LEU A 14 -22.80 4.07 33.44
CA LEU A 14 -22.10 2.95 32.81
C LEU A 14 -21.57 3.40 31.45
N PRO A 15 -20.32 3.13 31.07
CA PRO A 15 -19.89 3.31 29.69
C PRO A 15 -20.65 2.32 28.82
N VAL A 16 -21.49 2.84 27.92
CA VAL A 16 -22.17 2.05 26.90
C VAL A 16 -21.09 1.46 25.99
N LEU A 17 -20.79 0.17 26.19
CA LEU A 17 -19.93 -0.58 25.30
C LEU A 17 -20.73 -0.90 24.03
N LEU A 18 -20.63 -0.03 23.02
CA LEU A 18 -21.15 -0.26 21.68
C LEU A 18 -20.35 -1.40 21.05
N VAL A 19 -20.89 -2.62 21.10
CA VAL A 19 -20.31 -3.78 20.39
C VAL A 19 -20.81 -3.70 18.95
N VAL A 20 -20.00 -3.14 18.06
CA VAL A 20 -20.24 -3.20 16.62
C VAL A 20 -19.89 -4.61 16.15
N ILE A 21 -20.89 -5.46 15.92
CA ILE A 21 -20.68 -6.70 15.18
C ILE A 21 -20.68 -6.32 13.70
N LEU A 22 -19.51 -6.05 13.13
CA LEU A 22 -19.35 -5.98 11.69
C LEU A 22 -19.65 -7.38 11.15
N ALA A 23 -20.85 -7.58 10.58
CA ALA A 23 -21.04 -8.67 9.64
C ALA A 23 -20.11 -8.35 8.46
N SER A 24 -18.95 -8.99 8.37
CA SER A 24 -18.09 -8.84 7.21
C SER A 24 -18.87 -9.37 6.02
N ALA A 25 -19.44 -8.48 5.19
CA ALA A 25 -19.88 -8.87 3.87
C ALA A 25 -18.64 -9.46 3.18
N ALA A 26 -18.71 -10.73 2.79
CA ALA A 26 -17.62 -11.36 2.07
C ALA A 26 -17.36 -10.51 0.81
N GLU A 27 -16.13 -10.03 0.63
CA GLU A 27 -15.72 -9.43 -0.63
C GLU A 27 -15.88 -10.53 -1.68
N GLY A 28 -16.98 -10.45 -2.43
CA GLY A 28 -17.42 -11.56 -3.26
C GLY A 28 -16.38 -11.97 -4.30
N GLN A 29 -16.44 -13.23 -4.71
CA GLN A 29 -15.71 -13.77 -5.84
C GLN A 29 -16.70 -14.38 -6.84
N ARG A 30 -16.29 -14.47 -8.11
CA ARG A 30 -17.10 -15.14 -9.15
C ARG A 30 -17.25 -16.63 -8.86
N PRO A 31 -18.42 -17.25 -9.13
CA PRO A 31 -18.62 -18.68 -8.97
C PRO A 31 -17.56 -19.50 -9.73
N GLY A 32 -16.98 -20.51 -9.06
CA GLY A 32 -15.95 -21.38 -9.65
C GLY A 32 -14.53 -20.82 -9.60
N CYS A 33 -14.31 -19.63 -9.05
CA CYS A 33 -12.99 -19.04 -8.87
C CYS A 33 -12.44 -19.28 -7.47
N ARG A 34 -11.11 -19.43 -7.37
CA ARG A 34 -10.44 -19.64 -6.08
C ARG A 34 -10.43 -18.33 -5.28
N GLU A 35 -11.02 -18.36 -4.09
CA GLU A 35 -11.19 -17.18 -3.24
C GLU A 35 -9.99 -16.87 -2.34
N LYS A 36 -9.12 -17.85 -2.04
CA LYS A 36 -8.02 -17.67 -1.09
C LYS A 36 -6.70 -18.25 -1.59
N CYS A 37 -5.61 -17.60 -1.21
CA CYS A 37 -4.25 -18.12 -1.36
C CYS A 37 -3.52 -18.03 -0.02
N GLY A 38 -3.37 -19.14 0.70
CA GLY A 38 -2.93 -19.09 2.09
C GLY A 38 -3.95 -18.32 2.95
N ASN A 39 -3.48 -17.27 3.63
CA ASN A 39 -4.28 -16.48 4.56
C ASN A 39 -4.94 -15.23 3.95
N ILE A 40 -4.64 -14.92 2.68
CA ILE A 40 -5.22 -13.75 1.99
C ILE A 40 -6.46 -14.16 1.18
N THR A 41 -7.52 -13.36 1.31
CA THR A 41 -8.70 -13.40 0.44
C THR A 41 -8.41 -12.63 -0.85
N ILE A 42 -8.77 -13.21 -1.99
CA ILE A 42 -8.58 -12.67 -3.33
C ILE A 42 -9.96 -12.34 -3.91
N PRO A 43 -10.47 -11.11 -3.68
CA PRO A 43 -11.77 -10.69 -4.16
C PRO A 43 -11.69 -10.20 -5.61
N PHE A 44 -12.79 -10.33 -6.36
CA PHE A 44 -12.88 -9.71 -7.68
C PHE A 44 -12.74 -8.17 -7.54
N PRO A 45 -12.00 -7.45 -8.41
CA PRO A 45 -11.51 -7.81 -9.73
C PRO A 45 -10.22 -8.63 -9.73
N PHE A 46 -9.60 -8.87 -8.57
CA PHE A 46 -8.47 -9.80 -8.45
C PHE A 46 -8.92 -11.26 -8.53
N GLY A 47 -8.05 -12.10 -9.05
CA GLY A 47 -8.41 -13.50 -9.19
C GLY A 47 -7.26 -14.39 -9.63
N ILE A 48 -7.43 -15.68 -9.34
CA ILE A 48 -6.48 -16.74 -9.67
C ILE A 48 -7.11 -17.60 -10.77
N GLY A 49 -6.42 -17.73 -11.90
CA GLY A 49 -6.84 -18.58 -13.00
C GLY A 49 -7.74 -17.88 -14.03
N LEU A 50 -7.99 -18.59 -15.13
CA LEU A 50 -8.62 -18.04 -16.32
C LEU A 50 -10.05 -17.55 -16.01
N ARG A 51 -10.39 -16.33 -16.46
CA ARG A 51 -11.70 -15.66 -16.29
C ARG A 51 -12.08 -15.27 -14.86
N CYS A 52 -11.17 -15.41 -13.89
CA CYS A 52 -11.41 -15.06 -12.50
C CYS A 52 -11.02 -13.63 -12.12
N PHE A 53 -10.43 -12.87 -13.04
CA PHE A 53 -9.95 -11.52 -12.81
C PHE A 53 -10.32 -10.59 -13.96
N ARG A 54 -10.28 -9.27 -13.74
CA ARG A 54 -10.22 -8.28 -14.83
C ARG A 54 -8.77 -8.08 -15.27
N GLU A 55 -8.57 -7.71 -16.54
CA GLU A 55 -7.23 -7.50 -17.09
C GLU A 55 -6.37 -6.61 -16.19
N GLY A 56 -5.13 -7.03 -15.91
CA GLY A 56 -4.23 -6.37 -14.96
C GLY A 56 -4.35 -6.82 -13.49
N PHE A 57 -5.41 -7.54 -13.11
CA PHE A 57 -5.68 -7.98 -11.74
C PHE A 57 -5.37 -9.48 -11.48
N GLU A 58 -4.56 -10.11 -12.33
CA GLU A 58 -4.19 -11.52 -12.16
C GLU A 58 -3.30 -11.71 -10.90
N VAL A 59 -3.67 -12.71 -10.10
CA VAL A 59 -2.90 -13.13 -8.92
C VAL A 59 -2.33 -14.52 -9.16
N LEU A 60 -1.01 -14.65 -9.00
CA LEU A 60 -0.30 -15.91 -8.99
C LEU A 60 -0.26 -16.45 -7.56
N CYS A 61 -0.85 -17.61 -7.34
CA CYS A 61 -0.79 -18.29 -6.05
C CYS A 61 0.26 -19.40 -6.11
N ASN A 62 1.40 -19.19 -5.44
CA ASN A 62 2.43 -20.21 -5.30
C ASN A 62 2.39 -20.74 -3.87
N HIS A 63 1.97 -22.00 -3.72
CA HIS A 63 1.65 -22.62 -2.41
C HIS A 63 0.62 -21.77 -1.63
N SER A 64 1.09 -21.07 -0.60
CA SER A 64 0.29 -20.23 0.32
C SER A 64 0.65 -18.75 0.22
N ARG A 65 1.40 -18.35 -0.81
CA ARG A 65 1.86 -16.98 -1.06
C ARG A 65 1.25 -16.44 -2.34
N ALA A 66 0.62 -15.27 -2.24
CA ALA A 66 -0.05 -14.61 -3.35
C ALA A 66 0.86 -13.53 -3.94
N PHE A 67 0.98 -13.48 -5.26
CA PHE A 67 1.80 -12.50 -5.96
C PHE A 67 1.00 -11.81 -7.06
N LEU A 68 1.19 -10.51 -7.25
CA LEU A 68 0.66 -9.84 -8.45
C LEU A 68 1.42 -10.35 -9.68
N ALA A 69 0.68 -10.78 -10.70
CA ALA A 69 1.28 -11.34 -11.91
C ALA A 69 2.11 -10.31 -12.70
N GLY A 70 1.73 -9.03 -12.59
CA GLY A 70 2.28 -7.92 -13.36
C GLY A 70 2.06 -8.08 -14.87
N ASN A 71 2.38 -7.05 -15.65
CA ASN A 71 2.43 -7.12 -17.12
C ASN A 71 3.69 -7.89 -17.58
N ARG A 72 3.76 -9.17 -17.19
CA ARG A 72 4.67 -10.12 -17.79
C ARG A 72 4.15 -10.39 -19.18
N THR A 73 4.73 -9.71 -20.17
CA THR A 73 4.77 -10.31 -21.50
C THR A 73 5.34 -11.71 -21.31
N ARG A 74 4.52 -12.74 -21.52
CA ARG A 74 4.99 -14.11 -21.67
C ARG A 74 5.82 -14.16 -22.94
N LYS A 75 7.02 -13.59 -22.94
CA LYS A 75 8.08 -14.10 -23.80
C LYS A 75 8.50 -15.39 -23.13
N GLY A 76 7.83 -16.47 -23.51
CA GLY A 76 8.36 -17.81 -23.33
C GLY A 76 9.65 -17.87 -24.13
N ASP A 77 10.78 -17.73 -23.45
CA ASP A 77 11.95 -18.46 -23.87
C ASP A 77 11.65 -19.95 -23.64
N SER A 78 12.09 -20.76 -24.59
CA SER A 78 11.86 -22.21 -24.68
C SER A 78 12.48 -23.03 -23.53
N GLU A 79 12.92 -22.38 -22.44
CA GLU A 79 13.52 -23.00 -21.27
C GLU A 79 12.83 -22.65 -19.94
N GLY A 80 11.71 -21.90 -19.96
CA GLY A 80 10.93 -21.66 -18.73
C GLY A 80 11.69 -20.90 -17.64
N LYS A 81 12.70 -20.11 -18.03
CA LYS A 81 13.49 -19.32 -17.09
C LYS A 81 12.86 -17.93 -17.02
N LEU A 82 11.99 -17.72 -16.03
CA LEU A 82 11.44 -16.40 -15.72
C LEU A 82 12.58 -15.37 -15.68
N ALA A 83 12.60 -14.46 -16.65
CA ALA A 83 13.64 -13.45 -16.76
C ALA A 83 13.73 -12.61 -15.48
N TRP A 84 14.87 -12.71 -14.81
CA TRP A 84 15.22 -12.00 -13.58
C TRP A 84 15.46 -10.53 -13.90
N SER A 85 14.55 -9.65 -13.48
CA SER A 85 14.87 -8.22 -13.32
C SER A 85 13.89 -7.51 -12.39
N TRP A 86 12.64 -7.97 -12.32
CA TRP A 86 11.59 -7.35 -11.50
C TRP A 86 11.13 -8.29 -10.39
N SER A 87 11.20 -7.82 -9.14
CA SER A 87 10.73 -8.56 -7.96
C SER A 87 9.23 -8.87 -8.09
N LEU A 88 8.86 -10.15 -7.93
CA LEU A 88 7.46 -10.53 -7.80
C LEU A 88 6.89 -9.90 -6.53
N MET A 89 5.82 -9.13 -6.70
CA MET A 89 5.20 -8.42 -5.59
C MET A 89 4.32 -9.37 -4.79
N GLU A 90 4.72 -9.71 -3.56
CA GLU A 90 3.88 -10.51 -2.67
C GLU A 90 2.79 -9.65 -2.04
N LEU A 91 1.55 -10.12 -2.12
CA LEU A 91 0.37 -9.47 -1.53
C LEU A 91 0.20 -9.89 -0.07
N ALA A 92 -0.03 -8.91 0.79
CA ALA A 92 -0.38 -9.09 2.19
C ALA A 92 -1.91 -9.07 2.40
N SER A 93 -2.60 -8.13 1.75
CA SER A 93 -4.05 -8.00 1.80
C SER A 93 -4.58 -7.22 0.60
N ILE A 94 -5.84 -7.42 0.24
CA ILE A 94 -6.57 -6.63 -0.74
C ILE A 94 -7.81 -6.09 -0.04
N SER A 95 -8.19 -4.84 -0.32
CA SER A 95 -9.47 -4.30 0.10
C SER A 95 -10.19 -3.63 -1.07
N VAL A 96 -11.33 -4.21 -1.43
CA VAL A 96 -12.23 -3.67 -2.43
C VAL A 96 -12.92 -2.40 -1.91
N ALA A 97 -13.29 -2.40 -0.64
CA ALA A 97 -13.99 -1.29 0.00
C ALA A 97 -13.16 0.02 -0.02
N THR A 98 -11.85 -0.07 0.24
CA THR A 98 -10.95 1.08 0.22
C THR A 98 -10.23 1.28 -1.13
N SER A 99 -10.40 0.33 -2.06
CA SER A 99 -9.74 0.33 -3.37
C SER A 99 -8.21 0.34 -3.28
N ASP A 100 -7.67 -0.45 -2.36
CA ASP A 100 -6.24 -0.61 -2.16
C ASP A 100 -5.80 -2.06 -1.96
N ALA A 101 -4.51 -2.28 -2.10
CA ALA A 101 -3.87 -3.55 -1.76
C ALA A 101 -2.56 -3.28 -1.01
N ARG A 102 -2.29 -4.07 0.02
CA ARG A 102 -1.01 -4.06 0.73
C ARG A 102 -0.10 -5.14 0.16
N ALA A 103 1.14 -4.79 -0.09
CA ALA A 103 2.15 -5.68 -0.63
C ALA A 103 3.50 -5.51 0.06
N TYR A 104 4.44 -6.43 -0.12
CA TYR A 104 5.78 -6.34 0.44
C TYR A 104 6.82 -5.91 -0.59
N ALA A 105 7.65 -4.94 -0.23
CA ALA A 105 8.81 -4.51 -0.99
C ALA A 105 10.09 -4.95 -0.29
N ALA A 106 11.08 -5.44 -1.05
CA ALA A 106 12.38 -5.76 -0.48
C ALA A 106 13.07 -4.47 0.03
N VAL A 107 13.88 -4.61 1.06
CA VAL A 107 14.62 -3.49 1.64
C VAL A 107 15.93 -3.29 0.88
N SER A 108 16.16 -2.07 0.40
CA SER A 108 17.43 -1.64 -0.19
C SER A 108 18.44 -1.42 0.93
N TYR A 109 19.69 -1.83 0.75
CA TYR A 109 20.69 -1.69 1.80
C TYR A 109 22.11 -1.56 1.26
N ARG A 110 22.98 -1.03 2.10
CA ARG A 110 24.42 -1.04 1.92
C ARG A 110 25.09 -1.28 3.26
N CYS A 111 25.95 -2.30 3.32
CA CYS A 111 26.74 -2.64 4.49
C CYS A 111 28.22 -2.47 4.18
N SER A 112 28.94 -1.84 5.10
CA SER A 112 30.39 -1.64 5.04
C SER A 112 31.03 -2.61 6.03
N MET A 113 31.18 -3.87 5.64
CA MET A 113 31.81 -4.93 6.44
C MET A 113 33.17 -5.33 5.82
N SER A 114 33.74 -6.49 6.20
CA SER A 114 34.96 -7.03 5.58
C SER A 114 34.83 -7.20 4.06
N GLU A 115 33.61 -7.52 3.60
CA GLU A 115 33.19 -7.41 2.20
C GLU A 115 31.99 -6.47 2.15
N ASN A 116 32.01 -5.50 1.23
CA ASN A 116 30.90 -4.60 1.05
C ASN A 116 29.75 -5.35 0.36
N THR A 117 28.56 -5.30 0.95
CA THR A 117 27.34 -5.86 0.35
C THR A 117 26.32 -4.76 0.15
N SER A 118 25.64 -4.79 -0.99
CA SER A 118 24.59 -3.84 -1.30
C SER A 118 23.50 -4.49 -2.13
N SER A 119 22.26 -4.06 -1.93
CA SER A 119 21.13 -4.44 -2.75
C SER A 119 20.29 -3.21 -3.07
N SER A 120 19.88 -3.09 -4.32
CA SER A 120 18.91 -2.09 -4.77
C SER A 120 17.56 -2.75 -5.01
N LEU A 121 16.49 -2.00 -4.81
CA LEU A 121 15.13 -2.41 -5.11
C LEU A 121 14.72 -1.75 -6.43
N SER A 122 14.18 -2.56 -7.36
CA SER A 122 13.54 -2.07 -8.57
C SER A 122 12.16 -2.72 -8.71
N LEU A 123 11.11 -1.91 -8.76
CA LEU A 123 9.72 -2.33 -8.82
C LEU A 123 9.06 -1.78 -10.08
N ARG A 124 8.50 -2.67 -10.91
CA ARG A 124 7.64 -2.28 -12.02
C ARG A 124 6.18 -2.41 -11.60
N MET A 125 5.43 -1.33 -11.74
CA MET A 125 4.11 -1.21 -11.13
C MET A 125 3.01 -1.04 -12.17
N ASP A 126 1.99 -1.90 -12.14
CA ASP A 126 0.77 -1.72 -12.94
C ASP A 126 -0.34 -0.97 -12.16
N PHE A 127 -0.11 -0.72 -10.87
CA PHE A 127 -1.00 0.01 -9.97
C PHE A 127 -0.31 1.27 -9.44
N ALA A 128 -1.11 2.26 -9.07
CA ALA A 128 -0.63 3.48 -8.43
C ALA A 128 -0.11 3.15 -7.03
N MET A 129 0.93 3.87 -6.58
CA MET A 129 1.36 3.81 -5.18
C MET A 129 0.72 4.91 -4.36
N SER A 130 0.32 4.58 -3.14
CA SER A 130 -0.35 5.54 -2.27
C SER A 130 0.64 6.58 -1.73
N SER A 131 0.75 7.72 -2.41
CA SER A 131 1.60 8.85 -1.98
C SER A 131 1.22 9.45 -0.62
N LYS A 132 0.04 9.10 -0.08
CA LYS A 132 -0.44 9.55 1.23
C LYS A 132 -0.13 8.59 2.38
N ARG A 133 0.07 7.30 2.08
CA ARG A 133 0.25 6.25 3.10
C ARG A 133 1.65 5.67 3.09
N ASN A 134 2.34 5.76 1.96
CA ASN A 134 3.71 5.30 1.83
C ASN A 134 4.68 6.43 2.11
N VAL A 135 5.85 6.07 2.62
CA VAL A 135 7.01 6.95 2.80
C VAL A 135 8.26 6.24 2.34
N LEU A 136 9.28 7.02 1.99
CA LEU A 136 10.65 6.55 1.94
C LEU A 136 11.24 6.66 3.34
N GLN A 137 11.62 5.52 3.91
CA GLN A 137 12.23 5.42 5.23
C GLN A 137 13.70 5.04 5.09
N GLY A 138 14.60 5.90 5.54
CA GLY A 138 16.01 5.58 5.68
C GLY A 138 16.34 5.22 7.12
N VAL A 139 17.22 4.24 7.33
CA VAL A 139 17.61 3.72 8.65
C VAL A 139 19.08 3.35 8.63
N GLY A 140 19.90 3.88 9.52
CA GLY A 140 21.35 3.63 9.53
C GLY A 140 22.13 4.69 10.30
N TRP A 141 23.42 4.45 10.48
CA TRP A 141 24.35 5.42 11.05
C TRP A 141 24.59 6.61 10.10
N ILE A 142 24.88 6.30 8.83
CA ILE A 142 24.98 7.25 7.73
C ILE A 142 24.08 6.75 6.62
N VAL A 143 23.02 7.48 6.30
CA VAL A 143 22.05 7.06 5.28
C VAL A 143 22.05 8.08 4.17
N ASP A 144 22.03 7.60 2.93
CA ASP A 144 21.71 8.38 1.75
C ASP A 144 20.83 7.54 0.81
N ALA A 145 19.58 7.32 1.23
CA ALA A 145 18.62 6.55 0.46
C ALA A 145 18.04 7.42 -0.66
N GLN A 146 18.10 6.93 -1.88
CA GLN A 146 17.61 7.62 -3.07
C GLN A 146 16.55 6.79 -3.78
N LEU A 147 15.34 7.35 -3.82
CA LEU A 147 14.21 6.83 -4.57
C LEU A 147 14.04 7.64 -5.85
N SER A 148 13.87 6.98 -6.99
CA SER A 148 13.69 7.65 -8.28
C SER A 148 12.80 6.85 -9.22
N TYR A 149 12.34 7.51 -10.29
CA TYR A 149 11.61 6.87 -11.40
C TYR A 149 12.54 6.67 -12.60
N GLU A 150 12.52 5.50 -13.23
CA GLU A 150 13.25 5.30 -14.49
C GLU A 150 12.47 5.82 -15.71
N PRO A 151 13.15 6.32 -16.77
CA PRO A 151 14.60 6.29 -17.02
C PRO A 151 15.30 7.59 -16.61
N TYR A 152 14.74 8.40 -15.70
CA TYR A 152 15.31 9.68 -15.26
C TYR A 152 16.58 9.48 -14.41
N PHE A 153 17.62 8.94 -15.04
CA PHE A 153 18.99 8.80 -14.57
C PHE A 153 19.78 10.06 -14.94
N SER A 154 19.37 11.23 -14.45
CA SER A 154 20.20 12.43 -14.61
C SER A 154 20.16 13.34 -13.39
N ALA A 155 21.27 13.30 -12.65
CA ALA A 155 21.65 14.20 -11.56
C ALA A 155 20.81 14.11 -10.30
N ALA A 156 21.44 14.43 -9.17
CA ALA A 156 20.88 14.49 -7.82
C ALA A 156 19.68 15.47 -7.65
N ALA A 157 19.10 15.99 -8.74
CA ALA A 157 17.99 16.93 -8.78
C ALA A 157 16.60 16.26 -8.94
N ASP A 158 16.52 15.04 -9.50
CA ASP A 158 15.24 14.37 -9.81
C ASP A 158 14.91 13.18 -8.88
N GLY A 159 15.83 12.84 -7.96
CA GLY A 159 15.61 11.82 -6.93
C GLY A 159 14.91 12.39 -5.69
N PHE A 160 14.28 11.51 -4.91
CA PHE A 160 13.66 11.82 -3.63
C PHE A 160 14.57 11.29 -2.52
N PRO A 161 15.50 12.12 -1.98
CA PRO A 161 16.49 11.68 -1.02
C PRO A 161 15.90 11.57 0.38
N CYS A 162 16.46 10.64 1.14
CA CYS A 162 16.30 10.52 2.57
C CYS A 162 17.68 10.26 3.17
N SER A 163 18.20 11.25 3.89
CA SER A 163 19.59 11.21 4.34
C SER A 163 19.72 11.44 5.85
N VAL A 164 20.68 10.74 6.46
CA VAL A 164 21.11 10.89 7.85
C VAL A 164 22.61 11.17 7.83
N PRO A 165 23.06 12.39 8.13
CA PRO A 165 24.48 12.75 8.08
C PRO A 165 25.24 12.25 9.31
N GLU A 166 26.55 12.02 9.14
CA GLU A 166 27.46 11.60 10.22
C GLU A 166 27.52 12.61 11.39
N SER A 167 27.29 13.90 11.11
CA SER A 167 27.39 14.99 12.10
C SER A 167 26.33 14.95 13.21
N ASN A 168 25.24 14.20 13.04
CA ASN A 168 24.13 14.17 14.01
C ASN A 168 24.48 13.46 15.33
N TYR A 169 25.64 12.80 15.41
CA TYR A 169 26.00 11.98 16.56
C TYR A 169 27.19 12.50 17.38
N LEU A 170 27.82 13.60 16.97
CA LEU A 170 29.08 14.01 17.57
C LEU A 170 28.96 14.78 18.89
N ASP A 171 27.79 15.30 19.31
CA ASP A 171 27.76 16.08 20.58
C ASP A 171 26.43 16.37 21.31
N ARG A 172 25.30 15.66 21.09
CA ARG A 172 24.10 15.93 21.93
C ARG A 172 23.10 14.79 22.10
N PRO A 173 22.46 14.68 23.29
CA PRO A 173 21.23 13.91 23.47
C PRO A 173 20.07 14.63 22.74
N ALA A 174 19.38 13.90 21.85
CA ALA A 174 18.18 14.25 21.08
C ALA A 174 18.37 15.10 19.79
N GLY A 175 18.42 14.40 18.64
CA GLY A 175 18.03 14.89 17.30
C GLY A 175 19.07 14.59 16.20
N THR A 176 18.93 13.63 15.28
CA THR A 176 17.87 12.68 14.94
C THR A 176 18.40 11.24 14.92
N ASN A 177 17.61 10.33 15.47
CA ASN A 177 17.92 8.93 15.74
C ASN A 177 18.05 8.11 14.45
N GLY A 178 19.23 8.04 13.83
CA GLY A 178 19.64 6.99 12.87
C GLY A 178 18.63 6.69 11.76
N SER A 179 17.78 7.66 11.43
CA SER A 179 16.64 7.49 10.55
C SER A 179 16.21 8.81 9.96
N CYS A 180 15.65 8.72 8.76
CA CYS A 180 15.04 9.81 8.04
C CYS A 180 13.71 9.31 7.46
N VAL A 181 12.77 10.23 7.25
CA VAL A 181 11.51 9.95 6.57
C VAL A 181 11.34 11.02 5.50
N ALA A 182 11.13 10.59 4.26
CA ALA A 182 10.78 11.46 3.16
C ALA A 182 9.38 11.07 2.63
N PRO A 183 8.52 12.06 2.30
CA PRO A 183 7.25 11.78 1.65
C PRO A 183 7.45 10.96 0.39
N PHE A 184 6.55 10.00 0.14
CA PHE A 184 6.60 9.27 -1.12
C PHE A 184 6.31 10.22 -2.28
N PRO A 185 7.07 10.13 -3.39
CA PRO A 185 6.90 11.02 -4.51
C PRO A 185 5.48 11.04 -5.07
N PRO A 186 5.09 12.14 -5.75
CA PRO A 186 3.85 12.16 -6.50
C PRO A 186 3.85 10.98 -7.48
N ASP A 187 2.81 10.17 -7.41
CA ASP A 187 2.59 9.09 -8.36
C ASP A 187 2.60 9.66 -9.78
N ASN A 188 3.50 9.18 -10.64
CA ASN A 188 3.52 9.55 -12.06
C ASN A 188 2.68 8.51 -12.88
N GLY A 189 2.20 7.44 -12.22
CA GLY A 189 1.13 6.51 -12.60
C GLY A 189 1.61 5.09 -12.99
N PRO A 190 0.72 4.19 -13.48
CA PRO A 190 1.05 2.82 -13.88
C PRO A 190 2.10 2.72 -15.00
N ASN A 191 2.71 1.53 -15.06
CA ASN A 191 3.89 1.14 -15.82
C ASN A 191 5.19 1.84 -15.42
N GLU A 192 5.24 2.40 -14.22
CA GLU A 192 6.45 3.01 -13.71
C GLU A 192 7.39 2.02 -13.09
N ILE A 193 8.66 2.31 -13.29
CA ILE A 193 9.76 1.64 -12.62
C ILE A 193 10.24 2.57 -11.53
N ILE A 194 10.08 2.10 -10.30
CA ILE A 194 10.61 2.76 -9.11
C ILE A 194 11.89 2.06 -8.73
N SER A 195 12.96 2.84 -8.57
CA SER A 195 14.27 2.36 -8.16
C SER A 195 14.65 3.00 -6.83
N LEU A 196 15.09 2.18 -5.88
CA LEU A 196 15.52 2.58 -4.55
C LEU A 196 16.91 2.04 -4.27
N SER A 197 17.85 2.94 -4.04
CA SER A 197 19.25 2.64 -3.75
C SER A 197 19.69 3.32 -2.46
N VAL A 198 20.63 2.70 -1.74
CA VAL A 198 21.32 3.35 -0.62
C VAL A 198 22.72 3.72 -1.08
N GLN A 199 22.95 5.02 -1.23
CA GLN A 199 24.23 5.60 -1.59
C GLN A 199 25.09 5.77 -0.32
N GLY A 200 26.41 5.91 -0.50
CA GLY A 200 27.33 6.02 0.62
C GLY A 200 28.78 5.76 0.24
N ASN A 201 29.69 6.10 1.14
CA ASN A 201 31.13 5.88 0.97
C ASN A 201 31.57 4.67 1.82
N ASP A 202 32.55 3.90 1.35
CA ASP A 202 32.94 2.61 1.96
C ASP A 202 33.67 2.72 3.32
N LYS A 203 33.74 3.91 3.93
CA LYS A 203 34.50 4.17 5.15
C LYS A 203 33.58 4.44 6.33
N ASN A 204 32.94 3.40 6.84
CA ASN A 204 32.19 3.48 8.09
C ASN A 204 33.11 3.20 9.29
N ARG A 205 33.42 4.21 10.11
CA ARG A 205 34.26 4.03 11.31
C ARG A 205 33.60 3.18 12.39
N TRP A 206 32.28 3.08 12.38
CA TRP A 206 31.49 2.37 13.37
C TRP A 206 30.95 1.04 12.85
N TRP A 207 31.58 0.47 11.81
CA TRP A 207 31.08 -0.74 11.14
C TRP A 207 30.90 -1.94 12.08
N GLU A 208 31.71 -2.07 13.14
CA GLU A 208 31.57 -3.16 14.12
C GLU A 208 30.25 -3.09 14.90
N THR A 209 29.70 -1.89 15.09
CA THR A 209 28.45 -1.68 15.83
C THR A 209 27.26 -1.42 14.90
N TYR A 210 27.46 -0.60 13.86
CA TYR A 210 26.45 -0.12 12.92
C TYR A 210 26.88 -0.36 11.47
N PRO A 211 27.01 -1.62 11.02
CA PRO A 211 27.61 -1.95 9.71
C PRO A 211 26.79 -1.49 8.51
N CYS A 212 25.47 -1.37 8.67
CA CYS A 212 24.53 -1.28 7.56
C CYS A 212 23.67 -0.01 7.60
N SER A 213 23.33 0.44 6.40
CA SER A 213 22.33 1.48 6.15
C SER A 213 21.29 0.94 5.19
N TYR A 214 20.05 1.34 5.40
CA TYR A 214 18.86 0.78 4.76
C TYR A 214 18.00 1.90 4.18
N GLY A 215 17.35 1.60 3.07
CA GLY A 215 16.29 2.37 2.45
C GLY A 215 15.09 1.46 2.24
N MET A 216 13.93 1.87 2.74
CA MET A 216 12.70 1.10 2.71
C MET A 216 11.57 1.91 2.11
N LEU A 217 10.80 1.27 1.23
CA LEU A 217 9.45 1.71 0.89
C LEU A 217 8.50 1.08 1.90
N VAL A 218 7.80 1.90 2.69
CA VAL A 218 6.96 1.39 3.78
C VAL A 218 5.71 2.22 4.00
N GLU A 219 4.64 1.56 4.43
CA GLU A 219 3.45 2.23 4.98
C GLU A 219 3.84 2.95 6.28
N GLU A 220 3.61 4.26 6.34
CA GLU A 220 4.04 5.13 7.44
C GLU A 220 3.57 4.64 8.81
N SER A 221 2.36 4.09 8.86
CA SER A 221 1.73 3.61 10.10
C SER A 221 2.36 2.32 10.66
N VAL A 222 3.16 1.60 9.87
CA VAL A 222 3.63 0.24 10.20
C VAL A 222 5.05 0.22 10.75
N TYR A 223 5.87 1.22 10.44
CA TYR A 223 7.26 1.27 10.87
C TYR A 223 7.55 2.45 11.78
N SER A 224 8.26 2.16 12.88
CA SER A 224 8.85 3.16 13.75
C SER A 224 10.30 2.76 14.03
N PHE A 225 11.22 3.69 13.83
CA PHE A 225 12.64 3.46 14.07
C PHE A 225 12.92 3.00 15.50
N SER A 226 13.79 2.00 15.63
CA SER A 226 14.37 1.58 16.90
C SER A 226 15.88 1.40 16.78
N THR A 227 16.65 1.78 17.80
CA THR A 227 18.12 1.66 17.78
C THR A 227 18.67 0.26 17.48
N PRO A 228 18.04 -0.86 17.89
CA PRO A 228 18.47 -2.19 17.47
C PRO A 228 18.43 -2.42 15.96
N ASP A 229 17.58 -1.70 15.22
CA ASP A 229 17.44 -1.89 13.75
C ASP A 229 18.74 -1.56 12.99
N ILE A 230 19.59 -0.69 13.55
CA ILE A 230 20.88 -0.31 12.95
C ILE A 230 22.07 -1.08 13.55
N ARG A 231 21.85 -1.87 14.60
CA ARG A 231 22.92 -2.59 15.30
C ARG A 231 23.10 -3.98 14.76
N GLY A 232 24.36 -4.42 14.65
CA GLY A 232 24.68 -5.78 14.22
C GLY A 232 24.48 -6.00 12.73
N ASN A 233 24.67 -7.25 12.29
CA ASN A 233 24.68 -7.60 10.88
C ASN A 233 23.26 -7.83 10.35
N MET A 234 22.79 -6.97 9.44
CA MET A 234 21.55 -7.18 8.69
C MET A 234 20.27 -7.34 9.56
N THR A 235 20.29 -6.89 10.82
CA THR A 235 19.20 -7.05 11.80
C THR A 235 17.82 -6.57 11.30
N LEU A 236 17.78 -5.46 10.56
CA LEU A 236 16.52 -4.96 9.99
C LEU A 236 15.92 -5.94 8.97
N LEU A 237 16.77 -6.64 8.20
CA LEU A 237 16.32 -7.63 7.21
C LEU A 237 15.83 -8.91 7.87
N GLU A 238 16.43 -9.30 9.00
CA GLU A 238 15.94 -10.42 9.82
C GLU A 238 14.57 -10.12 10.43
N ARG A 239 14.33 -8.85 10.80
CA ARG A 239 13.02 -8.38 11.29
C ARG A 239 11.95 -8.35 10.21
N TYR A 240 12.32 -8.10 8.96
CA TYR A 240 11.44 -8.02 7.80
C TYR A 240 11.83 -9.02 6.70
N PRO A 241 11.72 -10.34 6.96
CA PRO A 241 12.21 -11.36 6.02
C PRO A 241 11.40 -11.44 4.72
N GLN A 242 10.14 -10.98 4.71
CA GLN A 242 9.34 -10.82 3.49
C GLN A 242 9.52 -9.45 2.82
N GLY A 243 10.22 -8.51 3.47
CA GLY A 243 10.26 -7.10 3.10
C GLY A 243 9.29 -6.23 3.91
N THR A 244 9.26 -4.95 3.61
CA THR A 244 8.42 -3.97 4.29
C THR A 244 7.07 -3.81 3.58
N PRO A 245 5.95 -3.74 4.33
CA PRO A 245 4.64 -3.56 3.74
C PRO A 245 4.46 -2.14 3.22
N PHE A 246 3.85 -2.00 2.05
CA PHE A 246 3.47 -0.72 1.46
C PHE A 246 2.12 -0.86 0.75
N ILE A 247 1.51 0.27 0.41
CA ILE A 247 0.15 0.35 -0.13
C ILE A 247 0.15 0.69 -1.62
N LEU A 248 -0.66 -0.07 -2.36
CA LEU A 248 -1.06 0.18 -3.74
C LEU A 248 -2.48 0.71 -3.75
N ASP A 249 -2.73 1.79 -4.49
CA ASP A 249 -4.08 2.23 -4.82
C ASP A 249 -4.42 1.65 -6.22
N PHE A 250 -5.56 0.97 -6.36
CA PHE A 250 -5.94 0.37 -7.63
C PHE A 250 -7.17 1.06 -8.24
N ALA A 251 -7.23 1.07 -9.56
CA ALA A 251 -8.39 1.50 -10.33
C ALA A 251 -8.79 0.37 -11.27
N ALA A 252 -10.06 -0.03 -11.24
CA ALA A 252 -10.53 -1.08 -12.12
C ALA A 252 -11.00 -0.51 -13.46
N GLY A 253 -11.59 0.68 -13.49
CA GLY A 253 -12.17 1.26 -14.70
C GLY A 253 -11.19 1.36 -15.87
N ASN A 254 -11.61 0.91 -17.05
CA ASN A 254 -10.78 0.91 -18.27
C ASN A 254 -10.75 2.29 -18.96
N THR A 255 -11.66 3.19 -18.60
CA THR A 255 -11.69 4.59 -19.06
C THR A 255 -11.00 5.50 -18.06
N ASN A 256 -10.46 6.63 -18.53
CA ASN A 256 -9.72 7.57 -17.68
C ASN A 256 -10.54 8.17 -16.53
N SER A 257 -11.87 8.15 -16.63
CA SER A 257 -12.82 8.64 -15.63
C SER A 257 -14.10 7.82 -15.68
N CYS A 258 -14.98 8.05 -14.71
CA CYS A 258 -16.36 7.60 -14.74
C CYS A 258 -17.03 8.01 -16.06
N PRO A 259 -17.77 7.09 -16.69
CA PRO A 259 -18.56 7.42 -17.87
C PRO A 259 -19.74 8.33 -17.50
N ASP A 260 -20.20 9.12 -18.48
CA ASP A 260 -21.42 9.91 -18.34
C ASP A 260 -22.65 9.02 -18.18
N GLU A 261 -23.65 9.52 -17.45
CA GLU A 261 -24.93 8.83 -17.28
C GLU A 261 -25.58 8.51 -18.64
N GLY A 262 -26.05 7.27 -18.79
CA GLY A 262 -26.67 6.79 -20.03
C GLY A 262 -25.69 6.40 -21.14
N ARG A 263 -24.37 6.51 -20.93
CA ARG A 263 -23.32 6.09 -21.88
C ARG A 263 -22.34 5.12 -21.24
N LEU A 264 -22.85 4.04 -20.66
CA LEU A 264 -22.02 3.00 -20.06
C LEU A 264 -21.31 2.17 -21.14
N PRO A 265 -19.98 2.02 -21.06
CA PRO A 265 -19.24 1.16 -21.96
C PRO A 265 -19.56 -0.32 -21.67
N SER A 266 -19.34 -1.21 -22.65
CA SER A 266 -19.66 -2.63 -22.53
C SER A 266 -18.83 -3.36 -21.46
N ASP A 267 -17.68 -2.80 -21.09
CA ASP A 267 -16.74 -3.31 -20.09
C ASP A 267 -16.78 -2.52 -18.76
N TYR A 268 -17.87 -1.77 -18.53
CA TYR A 268 -18.10 -1.00 -17.31
C TYR A 268 -17.91 -1.85 -16.05
N ALA A 269 -17.11 -1.35 -15.11
CA ALA A 269 -16.64 -2.15 -13.97
C ALA A 269 -17.66 -2.23 -12.83
N CYS A 270 -18.46 -1.18 -12.61
CA CYS A 270 -19.39 -1.08 -11.48
C CYS A 270 -20.71 -1.75 -11.81
N VAL A 271 -20.72 -3.08 -11.78
CA VAL A 271 -21.85 -3.90 -12.26
C VAL A 271 -22.90 -4.18 -11.17
N SER A 272 -22.60 -3.84 -9.90
CA SER A 272 -23.58 -3.94 -8.82
C SER A 272 -24.59 -2.80 -8.92
N GLY A 273 -25.90 -3.11 -8.82
CA GLY A 273 -26.95 -2.09 -8.91
C GLY A 273 -26.88 -1.02 -7.81
N ASN A 274 -26.46 -1.40 -6.60
CA ASN A 274 -26.34 -0.49 -5.46
C ASN A 274 -24.90 0.05 -5.31
N SER A 275 -24.32 0.47 -6.43
CA SER A 275 -22.95 0.99 -6.47
C SER A 275 -22.84 2.26 -7.30
N SER A 276 -21.81 3.05 -7.02
CA SER A 276 -21.46 4.26 -7.74
C SER A 276 -20.03 4.19 -8.26
N CYS A 277 -19.77 4.98 -9.28
CA CYS A 277 -18.45 5.19 -9.83
C CYS A 277 -17.79 6.40 -9.17
N ALA A 278 -16.50 6.30 -8.86
CA ALA A 278 -15.68 7.43 -8.42
C ALA A 278 -14.36 7.47 -9.19
N ASN A 279 -14.00 8.64 -9.72
CA ASN A 279 -12.74 8.81 -10.45
C ASN A 279 -11.53 8.44 -9.59
N ALA A 280 -10.62 7.67 -10.17
CA ALA A 280 -9.36 7.31 -9.56
C ALA A 280 -8.26 8.27 -10.04
N THR A 281 -7.71 9.00 -9.07
CA THR A 281 -6.56 9.92 -9.13
C THR A 281 -6.59 11.01 -10.21
N THR A 282 -6.92 12.26 -9.84
CA THR A 282 -6.68 13.47 -10.66
C THR A 282 -5.63 14.43 -10.05
N ARG A 283 -4.64 14.94 -10.80
CA ARG A 283 -3.99 16.25 -10.50
C ARG A 283 -3.68 17.02 -11.77
N THR A 284 -4.34 18.16 -11.95
CA THR A 284 -4.03 19.24 -12.90
C THR A 284 -2.92 20.15 -12.35
N ARG A 285 -2.01 20.64 -13.20
CA ARG A 285 -1.25 21.88 -12.94
C ARG A 285 -1.37 22.79 -14.17
N ASP A 286 -2.21 23.80 -14.04
CA ASP A 286 -2.25 24.92 -14.98
C ASP A 286 -0.97 25.77 -14.83
N PHE A 287 -0.55 26.32 -15.97
CA PHE A 287 0.68 27.08 -16.28
C PHE A 287 1.23 27.99 -15.15
N PRO A 288 2.57 28.20 -15.06
CA PRO A 288 3.44 28.42 -16.23
C PRO A 288 4.39 27.26 -16.60
N THR A 289 4.34 26.12 -15.91
CA THR A 289 5.24 24.99 -16.19
C THR A 289 4.59 23.97 -17.12
N THR A 290 5.27 23.61 -18.20
CA THR A 290 4.84 22.61 -19.18
C THR A 290 4.71 21.20 -18.55
N ARG A 291 3.46 20.70 -18.40
CA ARG A 291 3.00 19.27 -18.26
C ARG A 291 3.01 18.63 -16.85
N THR A 292 2.05 17.80 -16.40
CA THR A 292 0.87 17.10 -16.99
C THR A 292 -0.26 16.93 -15.93
N THR A 293 -1.52 16.88 -16.38
CA THR A 293 -2.68 16.44 -15.61
C THR A 293 -2.75 14.91 -15.49
N ILE A 294 -2.69 14.33 -14.29
CA ILE A 294 -2.88 12.88 -14.09
C ILE A 294 -4.38 12.61 -13.98
N THR A 295 -4.96 11.67 -14.75
CA THR A 295 -6.29 11.05 -14.50
C THR A 295 -6.20 9.59 -14.87
N ARG A 296 -6.40 8.61 -13.96
CA ARG A 296 -6.30 7.20 -14.36
C ARG A 296 -7.34 6.31 -13.69
N GLY A 297 -8.40 6.06 -14.44
CA GLY A 297 -9.39 5.05 -14.13
C GLY A 297 -10.54 5.58 -13.29
N TYR A 298 -11.34 4.64 -12.84
CA TYR A 298 -12.30 4.86 -11.78
C TYR A 298 -12.36 3.61 -10.91
N VAL A 299 -12.79 3.82 -9.67
CA VAL A 299 -13.13 2.76 -8.72
C VAL A 299 -14.64 2.70 -8.57
N CYS A 300 -15.12 1.54 -8.16
CA CYS A 300 -16.51 1.34 -7.82
C CYS A 300 -16.65 1.30 -6.31
N LYS A 301 -17.71 1.92 -5.81
CA LYS A 301 -18.03 1.97 -4.38
C LYS A 301 -19.46 1.54 -4.18
N CYS A 302 -19.73 0.71 -3.17
CA CYS A 302 -21.11 0.51 -2.75
C CYS A 302 -21.69 1.83 -2.23
N TRP A 303 -23.01 2.01 -2.37
CA TRP A 303 -23.68 3.17 -1.81
C TRP A 303 -23.60 3.18 -0.28
N GLU A 304 -23.89 4.33 0.31
CA GLU A 304 -24.00 4.45 1.77
C GLU A 304 -24.99 3.42 2.31
N HIS A 305 -24.62 2.75 3.41
CA HIS A 305 -25.34 1.63 4.02
C HIS A 305 -25.36 0.31 3.23
N TYR A 306 -24.66 0.22 2.11
CA TYR A 306 -24.42 -1.04 1.40
C TYR A 306 -22.96 -1.47 1.53
N ASP A 307 -22.74 -2.75 1.84
CA ASP A 307 -21.42 -3.35 1.95
C ASP A 307 -21.27 -4.51 0.96
N GLY A 308 -20.02 -4.80 0.57
CA GLY A 308 -19.66 -5.92 -0.29
C GLY A 308 -18.82 -5.49 -1.49
N ASN A 309 -19.03 -6.17 -2.63
CA ASN A 309 -18.18 -6.03 -3.80
C ASN A 309 -18.93 -5.36 -4.98
N PRO A 310 -18.67 -4.09 -5.29
CA PRO A 310 -19.36 -3.37 -6.36
C PRO A 310 -18.99 -3.86 -7.77
N TYR A 311 -17.94 -4.67 -7.91
CA TYR A 311 -17.48 -5.24 -9.17
C TYR A 311 -18.18 -6.57 -9.53
N ILE A 312 -19.13 -7.02 -8.71
CA ILE A 312 -19.91 -8.25 -8.92
C ILE A 312 -21.41 -7.91 -8.99
N PRO A 313 -22.19 -8.52 -9.90
CA PRO A 313 -23.64 -8.35 -9.93
C PRO A 313 -24.27 -8.70 -8.58
N ASN A 314 -25.11 -7.81 -8.04
CA ASN A 314 -25.70 -7.92 -6.69
C ASN A 314 -24.68 -8.05 -5.55
N GLY A 315 -23.43 -7.59 -5.77
CA GLY A 315 -22.36 -7.71 -4.79
C GLY A 315 -22.41 -6.66 -3.67
N CYS A 316 -23.11 -5.54 -3.86
CA CYS A 316 -23.39 -4.57 -2.80
C CYS A 316 -24.74 -4.91 -2.14
N GLN A 317 -24.69 -5.38 -0.90
CA GLN A 317 -25.85 -5.81 -0.14
C GLN A 317 -26.15 -4.84 0.99
N CYS A 318 -27.43 -4.70 1.31
CA CYS A 318 -27.89 -3.83 2.37
C CYS A 318 -27.32 -4.27 3.72
N THR A 319 -26.74 -3.33 4.45
CA THR A 319 -26.16 -3.57 5.77
C THR A 319 -27.25 -3.38 6.82
N TYR A 320 -27.53 -4.42 7.60
CA TYR A 320 -28.48 -4.34 8.70
C TYR A 320 -27.76 -3.92 9.98
N ILE A 321 -28.15 -2.78 10.56
CA ILE A 321 -27.68 -2.38 11.89
C ILE A 321 -28.60 -3.04 12.92
N LEU A 322 -28.05 -3.93 13.75
CA LEU A 322 -28.75 -4.50 14.89
C LEU A 322 -28.71 -3.53 16.08
N HIS A 323 -29.86 -2.98 16.44
CA HIS A 323 -30.00 -2.25 17.70
C HIS A 323 -30.18 -3.25 18.86
N ILE A 324 -29.16 -3.40 19.70
CA ILE A 324 -29.13 -4.41 20.78
C ILE A 324 -30.23 -4.16 21.84
N TYR A 325 -30.70 -2.91 21.99
CA TYR A 325 -31.74 -2.54 22.97
C TYR A 325 -33.17 -2.55 22.42
N ASN A 326 -33.35 -2.77 21.12
CA ASN A 326 -34.67 -2.92 20.51
C ASN A 326 -34.49 -3.72 19.22
N PRO A 327 -34.94 -4.98 19.12
CA PRO A 327 -34.71 -5.86 17.97
C PRO A 327 -35.60 -5.47 16.79
N ILE A 328 -35.56 -4.19 16.41
CA ILE A 328 -36.11 -3.66 15.18
C ILE A 328 -34.93 -3.64 14.22
N TYR A 329 -34.99 -4.48 13.19
CA TYR A 329 -34.11 -4.36 12.04
C TYR A 329 -34.50 -3.10 11.30
N THR A 330 -33.78 -2.01 11.52
CA THR A 330 -33.91 -0.80 10.70
C THR A 330 -32.92 -0.92 9.55
N SER A 331 -33.40 -1.27 8.36
CA SER A 331 -32.64 -1.12 7.13
C SER A 331 -32.75 0.35 6.68
N ASN A 332 -31.63 1.07 6.67
CA ASN A 332 -31.54 2.41 6.07
C ASN A 332 -31.29 2.35 4.56
N CYS A 333 -31.64 1.23 3.93
CA CYS A 333 -31.46 0.96 2.51
C CYS A 333 -32.70 1.43 1.75
N HIS A 334 -32.48 2.06 0.60
CA HIS A 334 -33.51 2.74 -0.17
C HIS A 334 -33.97 1.93 -1.39
#